data_AF-A0A2E7A3T6-F1
#
_entry.id   AF-A0A2E7A3T6-F1
#
_cell.length_a   1.000
_cell.length_b   1.000
_cell.length_c   1.000
_cell.angle_alpha   90.00
_cell.angle_beta   90.00
_cell.angle_gamma   90.00
#
_symmetry.space_group_name_H-M   'P 1'
#
loop_
_entity.id
_entity.type
_entity.pdbx_description
1 polymer ?
#
loop_
_entity_poly.entity_id
_entity_poly.type
_entity_poly.pdbx_seq_one_letter_code
_entity_poly.pdbx_strand_id
1 'polypeptide(L)'
;MANKLGHLPKVDDLTAQDSSRLATWYEKAYEDDNLFRTLAGDQPTLDMFLSWVGMMYGGSSGLDKQMIELCRIRMANVNECFH
;
A
#
# COMPACT_ATOMS: atom_id res chain seq x y z
N MET A 1 -9.63 7.65 15.01
CA MET A 1 -9.62 6.53 15.97
C MET A 1 -8.55 5.53 15.54
N ALA A 2 -7.86 4.87 16.47
CA ALA A 2 -6.96 3.77 16.11
C ALA A 2 -7.74 2.69 15.36
N ASN A 3 -7.15 2.18 14.29
CA ASN A 3 -7.80 1.23 13.41
C ASN A 3 -7.73 -0.20 14.02
N LYS A 4 -8.67 -1.08 13.67
CA LYS A 4 -8.70 -2.47 14.16
C LYS A 4 -7.40 -3.25 13.89
N LEU A 5 -6.63 -2.81 12.90
CA LEU A 5 -5.38 -3.44 12.45
C LEU A 5 -4.13 -2.60 12.78
N GLY A 6 -4.22 -1.52 13.57
CA GLY A 6 -3.03 -0.72 13.89
C GLY A 6 -3.26 0.52 14.77
N HIS A 7 -2.16 1.07 15.27
CA HIS A 7 -2.18 2.23 16.18
C HIS A 7 -2.38 3.58 15.48
N LEU A 8 -2.13 3.65 14.17
CA LEU A 8 -2.32 4.87 13.39
C LEU A 8 -3.79 5.01 12.96
N PRO A 9 -4.34 6.23 12.96
CA PRO A 9 -5.69 6.48 12.47
C PRO A 9 -5.77 6.32 10.95
N LYS A 10 -6.95 5.89 10.46
CA LYS A 10 -7.31 5.99 9.04
C LYS A 10 -7.95 7.34 8.76
N VAL A 11 -7.77 7.82 7.54
CA VAL A 11 -8.59 8.90 6.99
C VAL A 11 -9.92 8.33 6.49
N ASP A 12 -11.01 8.90 6.97
CA ASP A 12 -12.37 8.54 6.54
C ASP A 12 -12.73 9.24 5.22
N ASP A 13 -12.51 10.56 5.16
CA ASP A 13 -12.82 11.40 4.00
C ASP A 13 -11.60 11.57 3.08
N LEU A 14 -11.63 10.92 1.92
CA LEU A 14 -10.59 11.03 0.92
C LEU A 14 -10.88 12.16 -0.07
N THR A 15 -9.81 12.72 -0.63
CA THR A 15 -9.94 13.59 -1.81
C THR A 15 -10.53 12.79 -2.99
N ALA A 16 -11.09 13.48 -3.99
CA ALA A 16 -11.58 12.81 -5.20
C ALA A 16 -10.46 12.02 -5.91
N GLN A 17 -9.23 12.54 -5.88
CA GLN A 17 -8.06 11.89 -6.45
C GLN A 17 -7.71 10.59 -5.70
N ASP A 18 -7.62 10.64 -4.37
CA ASP A 18 -7.26 9.45 -3.58
C ASP A 18 -8.39 8.43 -3.54
N SER A 19 -9.66 8.85 -3.66
CA SER A 19 -10.79 7.95 -3.86
C SER A 19 -10.64 7.15 -5.17
N SER A 20 -10.22 7.80 -6.25
CA SER A 20 -9.95 7.11 -7.53
C SER A 20 -8.75 6.16 -7.44
N ARG A 21 -7.69 6.56 -6.74
CA ARG A 21 -6.53 5.71 -6.48
C ARG A 21 -6.90 4.49 -5.62
N LEU A 22 -7.74 4.67 -4.60
CA LEU A 22 -8.25 3.59 -3.76
C LEU A 22 -9.12 2.60 -4.57
N ALA A 23 -9.90 3.07 -5.54
CA ALA A 23 -10.63 2.17 -6.44
C ALA A 23 -9.67 1.29 -7.26
N THR A 24 -8.57 1.85 -7.77
CA THR A 24 -7.53 1.08 -8.48
C THR A 24 -6.80 0.11 -7.54
N TRP A 25 -6.59 0.50 -6.28
CA TRP A 25 -6.01 -0.34 -5.24
C TRP A 25 -6.83 -1.61 -5.02
N TYR A 26 -8.16 -1.49 -4.89
CA TYR A 26 -9.04 -2.65 -4.76
C TYR A 26 -9.04 -3.54 -5.99
N GLU A 27 -8.93 -2.95 -7.19
CA GLU A 27 -8.90 -3.72 -8.43
C GLU A 27 -7.59 -4.52 -8.60
N LYS A 28 -6.46 -4.00 -8.11
CA LYS A 28 -5.13 -4.45 -8.54
C LYS A 28 -4.18 -4.91 -7.44
N ALA A 29 -4.44 -4.56 -6.19
CA ALA A 29 -3.46 -4.72 -5.10
C ALA A 29 -3.98 -5.56 -3.94
N TYR A 30 -4.97 -5.06 -3.18
CA TYR A 30 -5.43 -5.70 -1.94
C TYR A 30 -6.95 -5.52 -1.75
N GLU A 31 -7.57 -6.45 -1.01
CA GLU A 31 -9.01 -6.42 -0.72
C GLU A 31 -9.39 -5.44 0.40
N ASP A 32 -8.43 -5.04 1.23
CA ASP A 32 -8.63 -4.07 2.33
C ASP A 32 -8.06 -2.68 1.99
N ASP A 33 -8.51 -1.66 2.73
CA ASP A 33 -8.04 -0.27 2.57
C ASP A 33 -7.07 0.20 3.66
N ASN A 34 -6.60 -0.73 4.48
CA ASN A 34 -6.01 -0.41 5.77
C ASN A 34 -4.76 0.43 5.63
N LEU A 35 -3.81 -0.07 4.85
CA LEU A 35 -2.57 0.59 4.56
C LEU A 35 -2.84 1.90 3.82
N PHE A 36 -3.65 1.86 2.76
CA PHE A 36 -3.94 3.02 1.92
C PHE A 36 -4.49 4.19 2.74
N ARG A 37 -5.57 3.98 3.50
CA ARG A 37 -6.21 5.04 4.29
C ARG A 37 -5.38 5.52 5.48
N THR A 38 -4.49 4.67 5.98
CA THR A 38 -3.52 5.10 7.01
C THR A 38 -2.50 6.04 6.40
N LEU A 39 -1.95 5.71 5.22
CA LEU A 39 -0.98 6.55 4.52
C LEU A 39 -1.59 7.83 3.94
N ALA A 40 -2.87 7.81 3.57
CA ALA A 40 -3.59 8.99 3.10
C ALA A 40 -3.66 10.14 4.12
N GLY A 41 -3.34 9.88 5.40
CA GLY A 41 -3.17 10.92 6.42
C GLY A 41 -1.94 11.80 6.19
N ASP A 42 -0.98 11.35 5.39
CA ASP A 42 0.21 12.10 4.99
C ASP A 42 0.47 11.91 3.49
N GLN A 43 0.05 12.91 2.70
CA GLN A 43 0.09 12.84 1.24
C GLN A 43 1.48 12.52 0.66
N PRO A 44 2.59 13.13 1.14
CA PRO A 44 3.93 12.79 0.67
C PRO A 44 4.28 11.30 0.86
N THR A 45 3.90 10.71 2.00
CA THR A 45 4.12 9.29 2.25
C THR A 45 3.27 8.43 1.32
N LEU A 46 1.99 8.77 1.12
CA LEU A 46 1.13 8.03 0.18
C LEU A 46 1.69 8.07 -1.25
N ASP A 47 2.08 9.25 -1.74
CA ASP A 47 2.63 9.41 -3.08
C ASP A 47 3.96 8.66 -3.26
N MET A 48 4.85 8.70 -2.25
CA MET A 48 6.10 7.93 -2.26
C MET A 48 5.83 6.43 -2.32
N PHE A 49 4.89 5.94 -1.50
CA PHE A 49 4.53 4.53 -1.48
C PHE A 49 3.94 4.05 -2.81
N LEU A 50 2.96 4.79 -3.36
CA LEU A 50 2.35 4.44 -4.65
C LEU A 50 3.36 4.48 -5.80
N SER A 51 4.31 5.42 -5.76
CA SER A 51 5.40 5.50 -6.75
C SER A 51 6.32 4.28 -6.66
N TRP A 52 6.68 3.86 -5.45
CA TRP A 52 7.48 2.65 -5.24
C TRP A 52 6.74 1.39 -5.72
N VAL A 53 5.45 1.24 -5.38
CA VAL A 53 4.62 0.12 -5.86
C VAL A 53 4.57 0.11 -7.40
N GLY A 54 4.34 1.27 -8.01
CA GLY A 54 4.34 1.42 -9.47
C GLY A 54 5.67 1.03 -10.11
N MET A 55 6.81 1.40 -9.50
CA MET A 55 8.12 1.02 -10.00
C MET A 55 8.39 -0.48 -9.87
N MET A 56 8.10 -1.05 -8.70
CA MET A 56 8.42 -2.46 -8.40
C MET A 56 7.49 -3.43 -9.12
N TYR A 57 6.20 -3.11 -9.21
CA TYR A 57 5.17 -4.01 -9.74
C TYR A 57 4.60 -3.57 -11.09
N GLY A 58 4.93 -2.36 -11.58
CA GLY A 58 4.49 -1.88 -12.90
C GLY A 58 5.23 -2.51 -14.08
N GLY A 59 6.33 -3.22 -13.85
CA GLY A 59 7.11 -3.92 -14.88
C GLY A 59 8.15 -3.06 -15.60
N SER A 60 8.27 -1.78 -15.26
CA SER A 60 9.26 -0.87 -15.85
C SER A 60 10.66 -0.99 -15.24
N SER A 61 10.79 -1.60 -14.05
CA SER A 61 12.07 -1.79 -13.35
C SER A 61 12.95 -2.90 -13.92
N GLY A 62 12.41 -3.75 -14.81
CA GLY A 62 13.09 -4.98 -15.28
C GLY A 62 13.18 -6.09 -14.22
N LEU A 63 12.58 -5.89 -13.04
CA LEU A 63 12.52 -6.88 -11.98
C LEU A 63 11.32 -7.81 -12.20
N ASP A 64 11.55 -9.10 -11.96
CA ASP A 64 10.48 -10.11 -11.97
C ASP A 64 9.54 -9.90 -10.77
N LYS A 65 8.24 -9.72 -11.04
CA LYS A 65 7.26 -9.34 -10.01
C LYS A 65 7.10 -10.43 -8.95
N GLN A 66 7.17 -11.69 -9.37
CA GLN A 66 7.06 -12.85 -8.50
C GLN A 66 8.26 -12.95 -7.57
N MET A 67 9.47 -12.70 -8.07
CA MET A 67 10.68 -12.63 -7.25
C MET A 67 10.61 -11.50 -6.21
N ILE A 68 10.14 -10.31 -6.61
CA ILE A 68 9.93 -9.20 -5.67
C ILE A 68 8.93 -9.57 -4.58
N GLU A 69 7.86 -10.25 -4.93
CA GLU A 69 6.85 -10.67 -3.95
C GLU A 69 7.39 -11.71 -2.96
N LEU A 70 8.19 -12.68 -3.43
CA LEU A 70 8.87 -13.63 -2.55
C LEU A 70 9.83 -12.93 -1.58
N CYS A 71 10.61 -11.96 -2.07
CA CYS A 71 11.48 -11.13 -1.23
C CYS A 71 10.66 -10.35 -0.19
N ARG A 72 9.54 -9.73 -0.60
CA ARG A 72 8.65 -8.98 0.29
C ARG A 72 8.09 -9.87 1.40
N ILE A 73 7.57 -11.05 1.06
CA ILE A 73 7.01 -12.01 2.02
C ILE A 73 8.10 -12.49 2.98
N ARG A 74 9.29 -12.83 2.48
CA ARG A 74 10.41 -13.26 3.33
C ARG A 74 10.79 -12.17 4.32
N MET A 75 10.93 -10.93 3.86
CA MET A 75 11.27 -9.79 4.71
C MET A 75 10.16 -9.47 5.71
N ALA A 76 8.90 -9.52 5.31
CA ALA A 76 7.76 -9.33 6.21
C ALA A 76 7.77 -10.38 7.33
N ASN A 77 7.97 -11.65 6.98
CA ASN A 77 8.05 -12.73 7.97
C ASN A 77 9.24 -12.56 8.95
N VAL A 78 10.41 -12.15 8.45
CA VAL A 78 11.60 -11.92 9.32
C VAL A 78 11.39 -10.75 10.27
N ASN A 79 10.61 -9.74 9.86
CA ASN A 79 10.31 -8.56 10.67
C ASN A 79 8.98 -8.66 11.42
N GLU A 80 8.34 -9.84 11.44
CA GLU A 80 7.05 -10.05 12.12
C GLU A 80 5.97 -9.05 11.67
N CYS A 81 6.02 -8.65 10.40
CA CYS A 81 5.03 -7.79 9.77
C CYS A 81 3.90 -8.67 9.24
N PHE A 82 2.86 -8.81 10.04
CA PHE A 82 1.68 -9.62 9.69
C PHE A 82 0.63 -8.76 8.97
N HIS A 83 0.04 -9.34 7.93
CA HIS A 83 -1.06 -8.77 7.17
C HIS A 83 -2.39 -9.02 7.87
#